data_AF-A0AAU3DE70-F1
#
_entry.id   AF-A0AAU3DE70-F1
#
_cell.length_a   1.000
_cell.length_b   1.000
_cell.length_c   1.000
_cell.angle_alpha   90.00
_cell.angle_beta   90.00
_cell.angle_gamma   90.00
#
_symmetry.space_group_name_H-M   'P 1'
#
loop_
_entity.id
_entity.type
_entity.pdbx_description
1 polymer ?
#
loop_
_entity_poly.entity_id
_entity_poly.type
_entity_poly.pdbx_seq_one_letter_code
_entity_poly.pdbx_strand_id
1 'polypeptide(L)'
;MRVVFSSRVIEWRGPAPYYFAPVPAEQADDIREVAALSSYGWGVVPVEAEIGGTAFTTSLFPKDGGYLLPLKNAVRAPQDLTAGDDVTVAMTVRL
;
A
#
# COMPACT_ATOMS: atom_id res chain seq x y z
N MET A 1 7.54 1.04 11.51
CA MET A 1 8.42 1.79 10.57
C MET A 1 7.57 2.78 9.78
N ARG A 2 7.97 4.05 9.64
CA ARG A 2 7.23 5.05 8.85
C ARG A 2 7.98 5.37 7.55
N VAL A 3 7.27 5.37 6.43
CA VAL A 3 7.78 5.69 5.10
C VAL A 3 6.84 6.65 4.37
N VAL A 4 7.38 7.45 3.46
CA VAL A 4 6.60 8.30 2.56
C VAL A 4 7.13 8.07 1.15
N PHE A 5 6.24 7.80 0.20
CA PHE A 5 6.63 7.55 -1.18
C PHE A 5 5.56 8.06 -2.15
N SER A 6 5.97 8.27 -3.41
CA SER A 6 5.05 8.54 -4.51
C SER A 6 4.82 7.27 -5.32
N SER A 7 3.60 7.08 -5.77
CA SER A 7 3.20 5.91 -6.56
C SER A 7 2.16 6.30 -7.59
N ARG A 8 2.23 5.64 -8.74
CA ARG A 8 1.16 5.71 -9.74
C ARG A 8 0.10 4.65 -9.44
N VAL A 9 -1.16 5.07 -9.32
CA VAL A 9 -2.28 4.16 -9.06
C VAL A 9 -2.47 3.23 -10.25
N ILE A 10 -2.60 1.94 -9.98
CA ILE A 10 -2.90 0.92 -10.99
C ILE A 10 -4.27 0.32 -10.75
N GLU A 11 -4.95 -0.06 -11.83
CA GLU A 11 -6.10 -0.95 -11.77
C GLU A 11 -5.64 -2.39 -12.01
N TRP A 12 -6.03 -3.31 -11.12
CA TRP A 12 -5.83 -4.73 -11.30
C TRP A 12 -7.11 -5.48 -10.97
N ARG A 13 -7.59 -6.30 -11.91
CA ARG A 13 -8.80 -7.13 -11.74
C ARG A 13 -8.49 -8.38 -10.89
N GLY A 14 -8.26 -8.18 -9.59
CA GLY A 14 -8.25 -9.21 -8.55
C GLY A 14 -9.54 -9.20 -7.72
N PRO A 15 -9.58 -9.84 -6.52
CA PRO A 15 -10.63 -9.59 -5.53
C PRO A 15 -10.71 -8.07 -5.25
N ALA A 16 -11.91 -7.52 -5.07
CA ALA A 16 -12.07 -6.10 -4.76
C ALA A 16 -11.19 -5.72 -3.54
N PRO A 17 -10.52 -4.55 -3.52
CA PRO A 17 -10.65 -3.41 -4.43
C PRO A 17 -9.82 -3.54 -5.72
N TYR A 18 -10.31 -2.96 -6.83
CA TYR A 18 -9.63 -3.02 -8.12
C TYR A 18 -8.43 -2.06 -8.26
N TYR A 19 -8.13 -1.23 -7.25
CA TYR A 19 -7.15 -0.14 -7.34
C TYR A 19 -6.07 -0.30 -6.29
N PHE A 20 -4.82 -0.11 -6.70
CA PHE A 20 -3.65 -0.31 -5.86
C PHE A 20 -2.61 0.78 -6.09
N ALA A 21 -1.84 1.09 -5.04
CA ALA A 21 -0.59 1.85 -5.15
C ALA A 21 0.60 0.88 -4.96
N PRO A 22 1.38 0.59 -6.01
CA PRO A 22 2.61 -0.17 -5.86
C PRO A 22 3.60 0.52 -4.92
N VAL A 23 4.15 -0.21 -3.96
CA VAL A 23 5.25 0.28 -3.14
C VAL A 23 6.53 0.24 -3.97
N PRO A 24 7.32 1.33 -4.06
CA PRO A 24 8.57 1.30 -4.80
C PRO A 24 9.56 0.30 -4.19
N ALA A 25 10.45 -0.23 -5.04
CA ALA A 25 11.29 -1.37 -4.71
C ALA A 25 12.13 -1.18 -3.43
N GLU A 26 12.73 0.01 -3.26
CA GLU A 26 13.53 0.37 -2.10
C GLU A 26 12.71 0.22 -0.80
N GLN A 27 11.54 0.84 -0.73
CA GLN A 27 10.70 0.74 0.47
C GLN A 27 10.11 -0.67 0.63
N ALA A 28 9.87 -1.39 -0.47
CA ALA A 28 9.37 -2.76 -0.41
C ALA A 28 10.41 -3.72 0.20
N ASP A 29 11.70 -3.53 -0.08
CA ASP A 29 12.79 -4.30 0.50
C ASP A 29 12.91 -4.05 2.01
N ASP A 30 12.90 -2.78 2.43
CA ASP A 30 12.90 -2.40 3.86
C ASP A 30 11.71 -3.01 4.61
N ILE A 31 10.51 -2.95 4.01
CA ILE A 31 9.29 -3.53 4.60
C ILE A 31 9.43 -5.04 4.72
N ARG A 32 10.02 -5.72 3.74
CA ARG A 32 10.19 -7.18 3.74
C ARG A 32 11.10 -7.63 4.88
N GLU A 33 12.21 -6.93 5.09
CA GLU A 33 13.14 -7.21 6.20
C GLU A 33 12.43 -7.05 7.56
N VAL A 34 11.68 -5.97 7.73
CA VAL A 34 10.96 -5.66 8.96
C VAL A 34 9.81 -6.64 9.20
N ALA A 35 9.08 -7.04 8.16
CA ALA A 35 7.96 -7.98 8.25
C ALA A 35 8.40 -9.44 8.45
N ALA A 36 9.59 -9.82 7.99
CA ALA A 36 10.16 -11.15 8.23
C ALA A 36 10.41 -11.42 9.71
N LEU A 37 10.60 -10.37 10.51
CA LEU A 37 10.81 -10.46 11.95
C LEU A 37 9.50 -10.63 12.76
N SER A 38 8.34 -10.34 12.17
CA SER A 38 7.06 -10.25 12.89
C SER A 38 5.91 -11.10 12.32
N SER A 39 5.95 -11.44 11.03
CA SER A 39 4.87 -12.19 10.39
C SER A 39 5.20 -13.69 10.32
N TYR A 40 4.22 -14.54 10.70
CA TYR A 40 4.27 -16.00 10.63
C TYR A 40 4.22 -16.56 9.19
N GLY A 41 4.88 -15.91 8.22
CA GLY A 41 5.09 -16.44 6.86
C GLY A 41 3.95 -16.23 5.87
N TRP A 42 2.91 -15.44 6.18
CA TRP A 42 1.80 -15.18 5.26
C TRP A 42 2.03 -14.02 4.28
N GLY A 43 3.12 -13.25 4.46
CA GLY A 43 3.54 -12.20 3.52
C GLY A 43 2.66 -10.93 3.49
N VAL A 44 1.50 -10.93 4.12
CA VAL A 44 0.66 -9.73 4.30
C VAL A 44 1.16 -8.88 5.47
N VAL A 45 1.37 -7.59 5.23
CA VAL A 45 1.98 -6.67 6.22
C VAL A 45 0.95 -5.63 6.65
N PRO A 46 0.49 -5.61 7.92
CA PRO A 46 -0.44 -4.60 8.41
C PRO A 46 0.17 -3.20 8.39
N VAL A 47 -0.58 -2.23 7.86
CA VAL A 47 -0.15 -0.85 7.75
C VAL A 47 -1.28 0.13 8.10
N GLU A 48 -0.88 1.28 8.60
CA GLU A 48 -1.70 2.49 8.58
C GLU A 48 -1.16 3.40 7.48
N ALA A 49 -2.01 3.80 6.54
CA ALA A 49 -1.64 4.66 5.43
C ALA A 49 -2.49 5.93 5.42
N GLU A 50 -1.96 7.00 4.84
CA GLU A 50 -2.62 8.27 4.64
C GLU A 50 -2.34 8.78 3.24
N ILE A 51 -3.40 9.20 2.55
CA ILE A 51 -3.34 9.83 1.21
C ILE A 51 -4.28 11.02 1.24
N GLY A 52 -3.78 12.21 0.89
CA GLY A 52 -4.56 13.45 0.82
C GLY A 52 -5.35 13.76 2.11
N GLY A 53 -4.76 13.50 3.28
CA GLY A 53 -5.41 13.71 4.59
C GLY A 53 -6.39 12.62 5.02
N THR A 54 -6.61 11.59 4.19
CA THR A 54 -7.46 10.45 4.55
C THR A 54 -6.60 9.31 5.09
N ALA A 55 -6.65 9.11 6.41
CA ALA A 55 -5.99 7.99 7.08
C ALA A 55 -6.86 6.72 7.02
N PHE A 56 -6.23 5.56 6.82
CA PHE A 56 -6.90 4.27 6.78
C PHE A 56 -5.97 3.13 7.17
N THR A 57 -6.53 2.07 7.75
CA THR A 57 -5.80 0.85 8.07
C THR A 57 -6.11 -0.25 7.05
N THR A 58 -5.07 -0.94 6.59
CA THR A 58 -5.14 -2.05 5.64
C THR A 58 -3.90 -2.94 5.77
N SER A 59 -3.71 -3.88 4.84
CA SER A 59 -2.50 -4.71 4.77
C SER A 59 -1.94 -4.66 3.36
N LEU A 60 -0.61 -4.60 3.26
CA LEU A 60 0.08 -4.74 2.00
C LEU A 60 -0.05 -6.17 1.47
N PHE A 61 -0.28 -6.30 0.17
CA PHE A 61 -0.38 -7.57 -0.52
C PHE A 61 0.91 -7.87 -1.28
N PRO A 62 1.58 -9.01 -1.06
CA PRO A 62 2.78 -9.36 -1.81
C PRO A 62 2.44 -9.70 -3.26
N LYS A 63 3.13 -9.10 -4.22
CA LYS A 63 2.94 -9.38 -5.65
C LYS A 63 4.21 -9.09 -6.45
N ASP A 64 4.58 -10.03 -7.33
CA ASP A 64 5.70 -9.91 -8.28
C ASP A 64 7.02 -9.45 -7.65
N GLY A 65 7.27 -9.90 -6.40
CA GLY A 65 8.46 -9.52 -5.63
C GLY A 65 8.33 -8.22 -4.83
N GLY A 66 7.29 -7.41 -5.07
CA GLY A 66 7.00 -6.18 -4.33
C GLY A 66 5.73 -6.26 -3.47
N TYR A 67 5.24 -5.10 -3.06
CA TYR A 67 4.01 -4.94 -2.29
C TYR A 67 3.02 -4.01 -3.00
N LEU A 68 1.74 -4.38 -2.93
CA LEU A 68 0.64 -3.52 -3.34
C LEU A 68 -0.10 -2.99 -2.11
N LEU A 69 -0.34 -1.69 -2.08
CA LEU A 69 -1.24 -1.05 -1.13
C LEU A 69 -2.65 -0.98 -1.71
N PRO A 70 -3.65 -1.67 -1.13
CA PRO A 70 -5.03 -1.61 -1.61
C PRO A 70 -5.67 -0.24 -1.35
N LEU A 71 -6.25 0.36 -2.39
CA LEU A 71 -6.94 1.64 -2.31
C LEU A 71 -8.45 1.45 -2.28
N LYS A 72 -9.01 1.45 -1.07
CA LYS A 72 -10.47 1.33 -0.84
C LYS A 72 -11.20 2.56 -1.41
N ASN A 73 -12.47 2.37 -1.80
CA ASN A 73 -13.31 3.47 -2.31
C ASN A 73 -13.39 4.65 -1.33
N ALA A 74 -13.39 4.40 -0.02
CA ALA A 74 -13.40 5.44 1.01
C ALA A 74 -12.17 6.37 0.97
N VAL A 75 -11.05 5.89 0.41
CA VAL A 75 -9.83 6.70 0.24
C VAL A 75 -9.84 7.39 -1.12
N ARG A 76 -10.24 6.66 -2.17
CA ARG A 76 -10.19 7.17 -3.55
C ARG A 76 -11.28 8.18 -3.86
N ALA A 77 -12.52 7.92 -3.48
CA ALA A 77 -13.67 8.73 -3.89
C ALA A 77 -13.60 10.19 -3.40
N PRO A 78 -13.17 10.50 -2.16
CA PRO A 78 -13.00 11.88 -1.73
C PRO A 78 -11.90 12.65 -2.47
N GLN A 79 -10.98 11.94 -3.13
CA GLN A 79 -9.80 12.48 -3.80
C GLN A 79 -9.88 12.31 -5.34
N ASP A 80 -11.01 11.80 -5.84
CA ASP A 80 -11.23 11.43 -7.25
C ASP A 80 -10.11 10.58 -7.87
N LEU A 81 -9.53 9.66 -7.08
CA LEU A 81 -8.38 8.86 -7.51
C LEU A 81 -8.77 7.70 -8.41
N THR A 82 -8.18 7.70 -9.60
CA THR A 82 -8.34 6.71 -10.67
C THR A 82 -6.99 6.08 -11.05
N ALA A 83 -7.01 5.14 -12.00
CA ALA A 83 -5.80 4.51 -12.46
C ALA A 83 -5.01 5.48 -13.35
N GLY A 84 -3.70 5.55 -13.13
CA GLY A 84 -2.80 6.48 -13.82
C GLY A 84 -2.50 7.76 -13.03
N ASP A 85 -3.22 8.03 -11.94
CA ASP A 85 -2.96 9.17 -11.06
C ASP A 85 -1.73 8.94 -10.18
N ASP A 86 -0.98 10.01 -9.95
CA ASP A 86 0.16 10.00 -9.03
C ASP A 86 -0.32 10.40 -7.63
N VAL A 87 0.01 9.58 -6.64
CA VAL A 87 -0.35 9.81 -5.23
C VAL A 87 0.88 9.80 -4.35
N THR A 88 0.88 10.67 -3.33
CA THR A 88 1.82 10.58 -2.22
C THR A 88 1.17 9.79 -1.09
N VAL A 89 1.84 8.72 -0.68
CA VAL A 89 1.40 7.84 0.40
C VAL A 89 2.33 8.05 1.60
N ALA A 90 1.75 8.44 2.74
CA ALA A 90 2.42 8.29 4.02
C ALA A 90 1.97 6.98 4.65
N MET A 91 2.89 6.14 5.12
CA MET A 91 2.56 4.81 5.60
C MET A 91 3.38 4.42 6.83
N THR A 92 2.75 3.75 7.77
CA THR A 92 3.37 3.17 8.96
C THR A 92 3.10 1.67 9.01
N VAL A 93 4.16 0.88 8.94
CA VAL A 93 4.11 -0.57 9.21
C VAL A 93 3.84 -0.80 10.69
N ARG A 94 2.74 -1.50 10.98
CA ARG A 94 2.38 -1.98 12.32
C ARG A 94 3.03 -3.35 12.50
N LEU A 95 3.96 -3.44 13.45
CA LEU A 95 4.60 -4.68 13.88
C LEU A 95 3.82 -5.30 15.04
#